data_AF-A0A6I3IT72-F1
#
_entry.id   AF-A0A6I3IT72-F1
#
_cell.length_a   1.000
_cell.length_b   1.000
_cell.length_c   1.000
_cell.angle_alpha   90.00
_cell.angle_beta   90.00
_cell.angle_gamma   90.00
#
_symmetry.space_group_name_H-M   'P 1'
#
loop_
_entity.id
_entity.type
_entity.pdbx_description
1 polymer ?
#
loop_
_entity_poly.entity_id
_entity_poly.type
_entity_poly.pdbx_seq_one_letter_code
_entity_poly.pdbx_strand_id
1 'polypeptide(L)'
;MTTQPDATAPLAPPQPTGAAGRRGPFQPGERVQLTDARGRMHTITLAAGGEFHTHRGRILHDGVIGLPDGSTLTNTAGEEFLALRPLLSDYVMSMPRGAAVVYPKDAGQIVQYADIFPGATVVEAGVGSGALSMSLLRAIGDQGRLHSFERRADFAEIARGNARTFFGADHPAWTVTVGDLAETLPEVCAPGSVDRVVLDMLAPWECLDAVADALVPGGLLICYVATATQLSRVAEGAKEHGGFTEPHAWETIERDWHLEGLAVRPVHRMHGHTGFLITTRRLAPGVTPPLRKRRPAKGPEDPEEQPFGVEVDREWTPEDVGERVVSDKRLRKIRRTVTGEAPPPDMAPRRRDGEAGDGDPGPDGDHGQTPADRHTARTDEDATGEDRPDEQEVDR
;
A
#
# COMPACT_ATOMS: atom_id res chain seq x y z
N MET A 1 35.91 -37.85 -37.80
CA MET A 1 35.86 -37.04 -36.57
C MET A 1 34.61 -36.20 -36.65
N THR A 2 33.56 -36.65 -35.95
CA THR A 2 32.25 -36.00 -35.93
C THR A 2 32.24 -34.99 -34.80
N THR A 3 32.20 -33.70 -35.11
CA THR A 3 32.10 -32.63 -34.13
C THR A 3 30.68 -32.57 -33.58
N GLN A 4 30.51 -32.87 -32.29
CA GLN A 4 29.28 -32.60 -31.55
C GLN A 4 29.05 -31.07 -31.45
N PRO A 5 27.79 -30.60 -31.55
CA PRO A 5 27.46 -29.21 -31.29
C PRO A 5 27.55 -28.92 -29.78
N ASP A 6 28.22 -27.82 -29.46
CA ASP A 6 28.44 -27.28 -28.12
C ASP A 6 27.10 -26.89 -27.49
N ALA A 7 26.64 -27.70 -26.53
CA ALA A 7 25.38 -27.55 -25.83
C ALA A 7 25.58 -26.79 -24.52
N THR A 8 26.05 -25.54 -24.58
CA THR A 8 26.23 -24.72 -23.38
C THR A 8 26.11 -23.21 -23.65
N ALA A 9 25.06 -22.79 -24.36
CA ALA A 9 24.60 -21.41 -24.24
C ALA A 9 23.75 -21.30 -22.96
N PRO A 10 24.12 -20.46 -21.97
CA PRO A 10 23.28 -20.26 -20.80
C PRO A 10 21.92 -19.73 -21.24
N LEU A 11 20.85 -20.46 -20.92
CA LEU A 11 19.47 -20.00 -21.09
C LEU A 11 19.35 -18.65 -20.40
N ALA A 12 18.93 -17.62 -21.14
CA ALA A 12 18.66 -16.31 -20.57
C ALA A 12 17.70 -16.49 -19.38
N PRO A 13 17.88 -15.75 -18.27
CA PRO A 13 16.99 -15.86 -17.13
C PRO A 13 15.55 -15.63 -17.58
N PRO A 14 14.57 -16.38 -17.05
CA PRO A 14 13.17 -16.21 -17.41
C PRO A 14 12.77 -14.75 -17.21
N GLN A 15 12.21 -14.14 -18.25
CA GLN A 15 11.76 -12.76 -18.17
C GLN A 15 10.50 -12.67 -17.30
N PRO A 16 10.36 -11.61 -16.48
CA PRO A 16 9.15 -11.41 -15.69
C PRO A 16 7.89 -11.38 -16.56
N THR A 17 6.79 -11.97 -16.07
CA THR A 17 5.52 -12.04 -16.81
C THR A 17 5.05 -10.65 -17.25
N GLY A 18 4.74 -10.50 -18.54
CA GLY A 18 4.30 -9.25 -19.14
C GLY A 18 5.38 -8.19 -19.36
N ALA A 19 6.65 -8.44 -19.05
CA ALA A 19 7.73 -7.49 -19.33
C ALA A 19 8.06 -7.37 -20.84
N ALA A 20 7.91 -8.47 -21.59
CA ALA A 20 8.26 -8.52 -23.01
C ALA A 20 7.44 -7.53 -23.85
N GLY A 21 6.12 -7.45 -23.61
CA GLY A 21 5.20 -6.54 -24.32
C GLY A 21 5.26 -5.08 -23.86
N ARG A 22 6.30 -4.68 -23.11
CA ARG A 22 6.46 -3.32 -22.54
C ARG A 22 7.67 -2.58 -23.08
N ARG A 23 8.42 -3.19 -24.00
CA ARG A 23 9.67 -2.65 -24.53
C ARG A 23 9.79 -2.98 -26.01
N GLY A 24 10.65 -2.23 -26.68
CA GLY A 24 10.92 -2.43 -28.10
C GLY A 24 9.79 -1.94 -29.01
N PRO A 25 9.86 -2.30 -30.30
CA PRO A 25 8.84 -1.91 -31.28
C PRO A 25 7.49 -2.55 -30.99
N PHE A 26 6.40 -1.94 -31.46
CA PHE A 26 5.05 -2.48 -31.34
C PHE A 26 4.92 -3.83 -32.03
N GLN A 27 4.22 -4.77 -31.41
CA GLN A 27 4.00 -6.11 -31.93
C GLN A 27 2.50 -6.41 -32.12
N PRO A 28 2.14 -7.37 -33.00
CA PRO A 28 0.78 -7.89 -33.05
C PRO A 28 0.33 -8.40 -31.68
N GLY A 29 -0.94 -8.17 -31.33
CA GLY A 29 -1.53 -8.53 -30.04
C GLY A 29 -1.31 -7.50 -28.93
N GLU A 30 -0.39 -6.54 -29.09
CA GLU A 30 -0.17 -5.48 -28.09
C GLU A 30 -1.31 -4.46 -28.08
N ARG A 31 -1.61 -3.92 -26.90
CA ARG A 31 -2.49 -2.75 -26.78
C ARG A 31 -1.69 -1.47 -26.99
N VAL A 32 -2.26 -0.57 -27.77
CA VAL A 32 -1.70 0.76 -28.02
C VAL A 32 -2.77 1.80 -27.75
N GLN A 33 -2.38 2.86 -27.04
CA GLN A 33 -3.15 4.06 -26.86
C GLN A 33 -2.75 5.07 -27.94
N LEU A 34 -3.72 5.49 -28.72
CA LEU A 34 -3.60 6.49 -29.76
C LEU A 34 -4.19 7.80 -29.27
N THR A 35 -3.37 8.84 -29.22
CA THR A 35 -3.78 10.17 -28.76
C THR A 35 -3.73 11.15 -29.93
N ASP A 36 -4.86 11.78 -30.25
CA ASP A 36 -4.93 12.77 -31.32
C ASP A 36 -4.41 14.16 -30.89
N ALA A 37 -4.32 15.09 -31.83
CA ALA A 37 -3.88 16.47 -31.57
C ALA A 37 -4.78 17.26 -30.59
N ARG A 38 -5.98 16.75 -30.25
CA ARG A 38 -6.89 17.34 -29.25
C ARG A 38 -6.80 16.62 -27.90
N GLY A 39 -5.90 15.66 -27.75
CA GLY A 39 -5.75 14.87 -26.53
C GLY A 39 -6.80 13.76 -26.37
N ARG A 40 -7.61 13.45 -27.39
CA ARG A 40 -8.55 12.33 -27.32
C ARG A 40 -7.80 11.02 -27.44
N MET A 41 -8.02 10.14 -26.47
CA MET A 41 -7.34 8.85 -26.36
C MET A 41 -8.24 7.72 -26.85
N HIS A 42 -7.67 6.82 -27.66
CA HIS A 42 -8.31 5.59 -28.13
C HIS A 42 -7.40 4.42 -27.83
N THR A 43 -7.91 3.35 -27.20
CA THR A 43 -7.11 2.16 -26.92
C THR A 43 -7.51 1.03 -27.86
N ILE A 44 -6.56 0.55 -28.65
CA ILE A 44 -6.75 -0.53 -29.64
C ILE A 44 -5.86 -1.72 -29.32
N THR A 45 -6.20 -2.88 -29.89
CA THR A 45 -5.33 -4.06 -29.90
C THR A 45 -4.81 -4.24 -31.32
N LEU A 46 -3.49 -4.25 -31.49
CA LEU A 46 -2.86 -4.42 -32.79
C LEU A 46 -3.10 -5.83 -33.32
N ALA A 47 -3.40 -5.93 -34.60
CA ALA A 47 -3.63 -7.17 -35.31
C ALA A 47 -3.13 -6.99 -36.74
N ALA A 48 -2.38 -7.96 -37.26
CA ALA A 48 -1.88 -7.90 -38.63
C ALA A 48 -3.05 -7.79 -39.62
N GLY A 49 -2.96 -6.86 -40.58
CA GLY A 49 -4.05 -6.52 -41.51
C GLY A 49 -5.27 -5.86 -40.86
N GLY A 50 -5.22 -5.54 -39.57
CA GLY A 50 -6.32 -4.89 -38.85
C GLY A 50 -6.40 -3.39 -39.15
N GLU A 51 -7.59 -2.83 -38.93
CA GLU A 51 -7.85 -1.40 -39.12
C GLU A 51 -8.61 -0.82 -37.92
N PHE A 52 -8.18 0.35 -37.46
CA PHE A 52 -8.92 1.15 -36.49
C PHE A 52 -9.60 2.32 -37.18
N HIS A 53 -10.92 2.41 -37.01
CA HIS A 53 -11.74 3.46 -37.60
C HIS A 53 -11.92 4.60 -36.62
N THR A 54 -11.66 5.83 -37.07
CA THR A 54 -12.02 7.04 -36.32
C THR A 54 -13.21 7.73 -36.99
N HIS A 55 -13.71 8.80 -36.37
CA HIS A 55 -14.68 9.70 -37.02
C HIS A 55 -14.20 10.28 -38.37
N ARG A 56 -12.88 10.31 -38.63
CA ARG A 56 -12.25 10.84 -39.84
C ARG A 56 -11.07 9.96 -40.25
N GLY A 57 -11.29 9.09 -41.24
CA GLY A 57 -10.26 8.19 -41.73
C GLY A 57 -10.01 6.99 -40.82
N ARG A 58 -9.02 6.19 -41.19
CA ARG A 58 -8.63 4.95 -40.50
C ARG A 58 -7.12 4.87 -40.31
N ILE A 59 -6.72 4.07 -39.33
CA ILE A 59 -5.33 3.72 -39.05
C ILE A 59 -5.16 2.23 -39.36
N LEU A 60 -4.25 1.91 -40.27
CA LEU A 60 -3.88 0.54 -40.57
C LEU A 60 -2.91 0.06 -39.49
N HIS A 61 -3.21 -1.07 -38.84
CA HIS A 61 -2.38 -1.61 -37.76
C HIS A 61 -0.97 -1.97 -38.25
N ASP A 62 -0.84 -2.42 -39.49
CA ASP A 62 0.46 -2.73 -40.11
C ASP A 62 1.37 -1.50 -40.22
N GLY A 63 0.79 -0.29 -40.25
CA GLY A 63 1.55 0.96 -40.19
C GLY A 63 2.01 1.34 -38.79
N VAL A 64 1.52 0.65 -37.74
CA VAL A 64 1.92 0.85 -36.33
C VAL A 64 2.87 -0.25 -35.88
N ILE A 65 2.61 -1.49 -36.28
CA ILE A 65 3.43 -2.65 -35.94
C ILE A 65 4.86 -2.43 -36.46
N GLY A 66 5.85 -2.70 -35.61
CA GLY A 66 7.26 -2.48 -35.91
C GLY A 66 7.77 -1.05 -35.67
N LEU A 67 6.89 -0.08 -35.39
CA LEU A 67 7.32 1.25 -34.97
C LEU A 67 7.77 1.24 -33.50
N PRO A 68 8.74 2.10 -33.12
CA PRO A 68 9.07 2.34 -31.72
C PRO A 68 7.88 2.90 -30.91
N ASP A 69 7.86 2.63 -29.61
CA ASP A 69 6.95 3.27 -28.67
C ASP A 69 7.12 4.79 -28.66
N GLY A 70 6.03 5.55 -28.60
CA GLY A 70 6.04 7.01 -28.69
C GLY A 70 6.19 7.56 -30.11
N SER A 71 5.90 6.75 -31.14
CA SER A 71 5.89 7.20 -32.52
C SER A 71 4.61 7.97 -32.86
N THR A 72 4.74 9.03 -33.66
CA THR A 72 3.60 9.71 -34.29
C THR A 72 3.31 9.08 -35.65
N LEU A 73 2.04 8.81 -35.93
CA LEU A 73 1.56 8.30 -37.22
C LEU A 73 0.44 9.18 -37.76
N THR A 74 0.23 9.10 -39.06
CA THR A 74 -0.83 9.82 -39.75
C THR A 74 -1.89 8.84 -40.24
N ASN A 75 -3.17 9.14 -40.00
CA ASN A 75 -4.26 8.34 -40.53
C ASN A 75 -4.51 8.61 -42.02
N THR A 76 -5.45 7.89 -42.65
CA THR A 76 -5.78 8.07 -44.08
C THR A 76 -6.36 9.45 -44.43
N ALA A 77 -6.74 10.27 -43.44
CA ALA A 77 -7.30 11.60 -43.62
C ALA A 77 -6.28 12.73 -43.32
N GLY A 78 -5.02 12.39 -43.02
CA GLY A 78 -3.97 13.37 -42.70
C GLY A 78 -3.93 13.81 -41.23
N GLU A 79 -4.69 13.20 -40.34
CA GLU A 79 -4.66 13.54 -38.91
C GLU A 79 -3.56 12.75 -38.18
N GLU A 80 -2.82 13.45 -37.32
CA GLU A 80 -1.72 12.88 -36.53
C GLU A 80 -2.21 12.24 -35.23
N PHE A 81 -1.61 11.11 -34.89
CA PHE A 81 -1.83 10.37 -33.65
C PHE A 81 -0.50 9.97 -33.03
N LEU A 82 -0.34 10.22 -31.73
CA LEU A 82 0.76 9.67 -30.94
C LEU A 82 0.37 8.26 -30.47
N ALA A 83 1.19 7.27 -30.79
CA ALA A 83 1.05 5.90 -30.31
C ALA A 83 1.93 5.65 -29.09
N LEU A 84 1.31 5.26 -27.97
CA LEU A 84 1.99 4.87 -26.75
C LEU A 84 1.45 3.54 -26.23
N ARG A 85 2.31 2.71 -25.63
CA ARG A 85 1.82 1.60 -24.80
C ARG A 85 1.11 2.16 -23.56
N PRO A 86 -0.12 1.71 -23.25
CA PRO A 86 -0.82 2.17 -22.06
C PRO A 86 -0.07 1.74 -20.80
N LEU A 87 0.12 2.69 -19.88
CA LEU A 87 0.55 2.38 -18.52
C LEU A 87 -0.53 1.55 -17.81
N LEU A 88 -0.20 0.99 -16.65
CA LEU A 88 -1.21 0.28 -15.85
C LEU A 88 -2.36 1.21 -15.44
N SER A 89 -2.05 2.45 -15.07
CA SER A 89 -3.05 3.48 -14.79
C SER A 89 -4.01 3.67 -15.96
N ASP A 90 -3.49 3.78 -17.18
CA ASP A 90 -4.30 4.04 -18.38
C ASP A 90 -5.16 2.83 -18.73
N TYR A 91 -4.59 1.63 -18.59
CA TYR A 91 -5.29 0.37 -18.82
C TYR A 91 -6.44 0.19 -17.84
N VAL A 92 -6.21 0.36 -16.54
CA VAL A 92 -7.25 0.27 -15.50
C VAL A 92 -8.38 1.28 -15.76
N MET A 93 -8.02 2.46 -16.26
CA MET A 93 -9.00 3.50 -16.56
C MET A 93 -9.84 3.25 -17.81
N SER A 94 -9.46 2.29 -18.67
CA SER A 94 -10.11 2.04 -19.97
C SER A 94 -10.51 0.58 -20.22
N MET A 95 -10.14 -0.35 -19.33
CA MET A 95 -10.49 -1.76 -19.47
C MET A 95 -12.00 -2.01 -19.30
N PRO A 96 -12.54 -3.12 -19.85
CA PRO A 96 -13.89 -3.57 -19.57
C PRO A 96 -14.11 -3.76 -18.06
N ARG A 97 -15.25 -3.27 -17.54
CA ARG A 97 -15.56 -3.30 -16.11
C ARG A 97 -16.85 -4.06 -15.84
N GLY A 98 -16.79 -5.01 -14.91
CA GLY A 98 -17.96 -5.59 -14.27
C GLY A 98 -18.39 -4.82 -13.01
N ALA A 99 -17.43 -4.20 -12.35
CA ALA A 99 -17.59 -3.46 -11.08
C ALA A 99 -16.80 -2.16 -11.08
N ALA A 100 -17.06 -1.31 -10.08
CA ALA A 100 -16.18 -0.18 -9.78
C ALA A 100 -14.75 -0.68 -9.51
N VAL A 101 -13.75 0.12 -9.89
CA VAL A 101 -12.34 -0.22 -9.75
C VAL A 101 -11.69 0.67 -8.70
N VAL A 102 -10.72 0.12 -7.98
CA VAL A 102 -9.78 0.92 -7.19
C VAL A 102 -8.99 1.82 -8.13
N TYR A 103 -8.98 3.13 -7.84
CA TYR A 103 -8.31 4.12 -8.67
C TYR A 103 -6.78 4.02 -8.52
N PRO A 104 -6.00 4.44 -9.54
CA PRO A 104 -4.54 4.36 -9.48
C PRO A 104 -3.91 5.01 -8.24
N LYS A 105 -4.43 6.16 -7.80
CA LYS A 105 -3.96 6.84 -6.57
C LYS A 105 -4.07 5.94 -5.33
N ASP A 106 -5.17 5.19 -5.23
CA ASP A 106 -5.47 4.33 -4.08
C ASP A 106 -4.72 3.00 -4.20
N ALA A 107 -4.65 2.42 -5.40
CA ALA A 107 -3.88 1.21 -5.65
C ALA A 107 -2.38 1.40 -5.34
N GLY A 108 -1.81 2.55 -5.72
CA GLY A 108 -0.42 2.91 -5.37
C GLY A 108 -0.21 3.00 -3.85
N GLN A 109 -1.16 3.59 -3.13
CA GLN A 109 -1.12 3.62 -1.67
C GLN A 109 -1.31 2.24 -1.05
N ILE A 110 -2.20 1.39 -1.57
CA ILE A 110 -2.36 0.03 -1.09
C ILE A 110 -1.05 -0.73 -1.21
N VAL A 111 -0.41 -0.72 -2.39
CA VAL A 111 0.90 -1.37 -2.60
C VAL A 111 1.94 -0.86 -1.60
N GLN A 112 2.01 0.46 -1.39
CA GLN A 112 3.02 1.08 -0.55
C GLN A 112 2.77 0.91 0.96
N TYR A 113 1.56 1.16 1.45
CA TYR A 113 1.21 1.14 2.87
C TYR A 113 0.85 -0.25 3.38
N ALA A 114 0.42 -1.16 2.49
CA ALA A 114 0.37 -2.56 2.83
C ALA A 114 1.74 -3.23 2.73
N ASP A 115 2.78 -2.52 2.28
CA ASP A 115 4.13 -3.06 2.13
C ASP A 115 4.10 -4.37 1.32
N ILE A 116 3.53 -4.31 0.11
CA ILE A 116 3.49 -5.45 -0.80
C ILE A 116 4.88 -5.60 -1.42
N PHE A 117 5.55 -6.71 -1.12
CA PHE A 117 6.94 -6.95 -1.50
C PHE A 117 7.09 -8.14 -2.46
N PRO A 118 8.19 -8.20 -3.25
CA PRO A 118 8.46 -9.32 -4.13
C PRO A 118 8.54 -10.66 -3.37
N GLY A 119 7.80 -11.67 -3.82
CA GLY A 119 7.73 -12.98 -3.17
C GLY A 119 6.68 -13.10 -2.06
N ALA A 120 5.96 -12.03 -1.72
CA ALA A 120 4.92 -12.07 -0.70
C ALA A 120 3.77 -13.01 -1.07
N THR A 121 3.18 -13.65 -0.06
CA THR A 121 1.87 -14.32 -0.14
C THR A 121 0.78 -13.34 0.28
N VAL A 122 -0.03 -12.92 -0.68
CA VAL A 122 -1.07 -11.90 -0.50
C VAL A 122 -2.44 -12.52 -0.73
N VAL A 123 -3.39 -12.20 0.14
CA VAL A 123 -4.81 -12.48 -0.08
C VAL A 123 -5.52 -11.20 -0.48
N GLU A 124 -6.38 -11.27 -1.48
CA GLU A 124 -7.29 -10.20 -1.90
C GLU A 124 -8.73 -10.72 -1.93
N ALA A 125 -9.70 -9.91 -1.51
CA ALA A 125 -11.11 -10.22 -1.75
C ALA A 125 -11.88 -9.00 -2.25
N GLY A 126 -12.82 -9.26 -3.16
CA GLY A 126 -13.45 -8.22 -3.99
C GLY A 126 -12.63 -7.95 -5.25
N VAL A 127 -12.39 -9.00 -6.04
CA VAL A 127 -11.54 -8.93 -7.24
C VAL A 127 -12.14 -7.99 -8.28
N GLY A 128 -13.47 -8.01 -8.41
CA GLY A 128 -14.21 -7.14 -9.31
C GLY A 128 -13.72 -7.26 -10.76
N SER A 129 -13.11 -6.19 -11.29
CA SER A 129 -12.58 -6.19 -12.67
C SER A 129 -11.08 -6.50 -12.76
N GLY A 130 -10.41 -6.87 -11.65
CA GLY A 130 -8.99 -7.23 -11.60
C GLY A 130 -8.01 -6.03 -11.60
N ALA A 131 -8.51 -4.81 -11.38
CA ALA A 131 -7.69 -3.58 -11.41
C ALA A 131 -6.58 -3.60 -10.35
N LEU A 132 -6.96 -3.83 -9.10
CA LEU A 132 -6.06 -3.89 -7.98
C LEU A 132 -5.17 -5.13 -8.05
N SER A 133 -5.74 -6.28 -8.43
CA SER A 133 -5.01 -7.53 -8.65
C SER A 133 -3.80 -7.34 -9.58
N MET A 134 -3.94 -6.62 -10.70
CA MET A 134 -2.79 -6.33 -11.58
C MET A 134 -1.69 -5.52 -10.90
N SER A 135 -2.04 -4.58 -10.02
CA SER A 135 -1.06 -3.80 -9.25
C SER A 135 -0.34 -4.69 -8.22
N LEU A 136 -1.08 -5.55 -7.52
CA LEU A 136 -0.54 -6.51 -6.57
C LEU A 136 0.39 -7.52 -7.26
N LEU A 137 -0.02 -8.09 -8.39
CA LEU A 137 0.78 -9.04 -9.18
C LEU A 137 2.12 -8.44 -9.62
N ARG A 138 2.13 -7.18 -10.07
CA ARG A 138 3.38 -6.48 -10.42
C ARG A 138 4.29 -6.28 -9.22
N ALA A 139 3.74 -6.03 -8.03
CA ALA A 139 4.52 -5.79 -6.82
C ALA A 139 5.12 -7.09 -6.25
N ILE A 140 4.35 -8.18 -6.22
CA ILE A 140 4.82 -9.47 -5.72
C ILE A 140 5.72 -10.23 -6.70
N GLY A 141 5.56 -9.97 -8.01
CA GLY A 141 6.30 -10.64 -9.08
C GLY A 141 5.97 -12.14 -9.24
N ASP A 142 6.65 -12.80 -10.17
CA ASP A 142 6.35 -14.19 -10.57
C ASP A 142 6.60 -15.23 -9.48
N GLN A 143 7.40 -14.90 -8.46
CA GLN A 143 7.73 -15.79 -7.34
C GLN A 143 6.84 -15.57 -6.11
N GLY A 144 5.98 -14.55 -6.13
CA GLY A 144 4.98 -14.33 -5.08
C GLY A 144 3.74 -15.20 -5.28
N ARG A 145 2.73 -14.95 -4.45
CA ARG A 145 1.41 -15.59 -4.57
C ARG A 145 0.31 -14.57 -4.28
N LEU A 146 -0.67 -14.48 -5.17
CA LEU A 146 -1.89 -13.73 -4.96
C LEU A 146 -3.08 -14.70 -4.96
N HIS A 147 -3.69 -14.88 -3.80
CA HIS A 147 -4.92 -15.63 -3.60
C HIS A 147 -6.10 -14.65 -3.59
N SER A 148 -6.84 -14.59 -4.70
CA SER A 148 -7.94 -13.66 -4.91
C SER A 148 -9.28 -14.38 -4.75
N PHE A 149 -10.19 -13.83 -3.94
CA PHE A 149 -11.50 -14.41 -3.66
C PHE A 149 -12.62 -13.52 -4.24
N GLU A 150 -13.47 -14.11 -5.06
CA GLU A 150 -14.60 -13.43 -5.71
C GLU A 150 -15.85 -14.28 -5.64
N ARG A 151 -16.95 -13.75 -5.09
CA ARG A 151 -18.21 -14.50 -4.95
C ARG A 151 -18.90 -14.73 -6.29
N ARG A 152 -18.64 -13.86 -7.26
CA ARG A 152 -19.31 -13.82 -8.55
C ARG A 152 -18.43 -14.41 -9.66
N ALA A 153 -18.80 -15.59 -10.15
CA ALA A 153 -18.06 -16.28 -11.20
C ALA A 153 -17.87 -15.44 -12.47
N ASP A 154 -18.87 -14.64 -12.86
CA ASP A 154 -18.80 -13.72 -14.00
C ASP A 154 -17.74 -12.64 -13.80
N PHE A 155 -17.60 -12.11 -12.59
CA PHE A 155 -16.55 -11.14 -12.25
C PHE A 155 -15.16 -11.79 -12.22
N ALA A 156 -15.06 -13.01 -11.69
CA ALA A 156 -13.80 -13.75 -11.72
C ALA A 156 -13.29 -13.96 -13.16
N GLU A 157 -14.16 -14.30 -14.11
CA GLU A 157 -13.78 -14.44 -15.52
C GLU A 157 -13.37 -13.11 -16.16
N ILE A 158 -14.09 -12.01 -15.87
CA ILE A 158 -13.72 -10.68 -16.35
C ILE A 158 -12.34 -10.28 -15.83
N ALA A 159 -12.09 -10.48 -14.54
CA ALA A 159 -10.80 -10.17 -13.93
C ALA A 159 -9.66 -10.99 -14.56
N ARG A 160 -9.85 -12.30 -14.75
CA ARG A 160 -8.89 -13.18 -15.43
C ARG A 160 -8.61 -12.71 -16.85
N GLY A 161 -9.65 -12.38 -17.61
CA GLY A 161 -9.53 -11.86 -18.97
C GLY A 161 -8.76 -10.54 -19.03
N ASN A 162 -9.05 -9.61 -18.12
CA ASN A 162 -8.38 -8.31 -18.04
C ASN A 162 -6.89 -8.47 -17.70
N ALA A 163 -6.54 -9.23 -16.66
CA ALA A 163 -5.14 -9.42 -16.30
C ALA A 163 -4.37 -10.16 -17.41
N ARG A 164 -4.96 -11.22 -17.99
CA ARG A 164 -4.35 -11.95 -19.13
C ARG A 164 -4.07 -11.00 -20.30
N THR A 165 -5.01 -10.12 -20.59
CA THR A 165 -4.85 -9.10 -21.64
C THR A 165 -3.73 -8.12 -21.30
N PHE A 166 -3.61 -7.68 -20.05
CA PHE A 166 -2.58 -6.73 -19.63
C PHE A 166 -1.17 -7.33 -19.60
N PHE A 167 -1.03 -8.58 -19.14
CA PHE A 167 0.23 -9.30 -19.04
C PHE A 167 0.60 -10.05 -20.32
N GLY A 168 -0.34 -10.24 -21.24
CA GLY A 168 -0.17 -11.07 -22.45
C GLY A 168 -0.23 -12.58 -22.19
N ALA A 169 -0.38 -13.00 -20.94
CA ALA A 169 -0.48 -14.39 -20.50
C ALA A 169 -1.15 -14.45 -19.11
N ASP A 170 -1.53 -15.65 -18.68
CA ASP A 170 -1.92 -15.86 -17.28
C ASP A 170 -0.71 -15.64 -16.37
N HIS A 171 -0.89 -14.84 -15.32
CA HIS A 171 0.19 -14.57 -14.37
C HIS A 171 0.39 -15.78 -13.44
N PRO A 172 1.61 -16.34 -13.35
CA PRO A 172 1.84 -17.60 -12.62
C PRO A 172 1.59 -17.50 -11.11
N ALA A 173 1.78 -16.30 -10.54
CA ALA A 173 1.51 -16.04 -9.14
C ALA A 173 0.01 -15.92 -8.79
N TRP A 174 -0.91 -15.91 -9.76
CA TRP A 174 -2.31 -15.58 -9.50
C TRP A 174 -3.21 -16.80 -9.43
N THR A 175 -3.96 -16.93 -8.33
CA THR A 175 -5.05 -17.90 -8.20
C THR A 175 -6.33 -17.16 -7.81
N VAL A 176 -7.41 -17.39 -8.56
CA VAL A 176 -8.72 -16.81 -8.27
C VAL A 176 -9.68 -17.92 -7.85
N THR A 177 -10.17 -17.86 -6.61
CA THR A 177 -11.14 -18.79 -6.04
C THR A 177 -12.53 -18.15 -6.07
N VAL A 178 -13.52 -18.89 -6.59
CA VAL A 178 -14.91 -18.43 -6.58
C VAL A 178 -15.57 -18.87 -5.29
N GLY A 179 -15.94 -17.93 -4.42
CA GLY A 179 -16.51 -18.24 -3.12
C GLY A 179 -16.48 -17.05 -2.14
N ASP A 180 -17.10 -17.24 -0.99
CA ASP A 180 -17.03 -16.26 0.11
C ASP A 180 -15.68 -16.37 0.82
N LEU A 181 -15.02 -15.23 1.08
CA LEU A 181 -13.68 -15.21 1.68
C LEU A 181 -13.68 -15.87 3.06
N ALA A 182 -14.66 -15.57 3.92
CA ALA A 182 -14.67 -16.05 5.30
C ALA A 182 -14.76 -17.58 5.36
N GLU A 183 -15.49 -18.18 4.43
CA GLU A 183 -15.69 -19.62 4.34
C GLU A 183 -14.53 -20.33 3.63
N THR A 184 -14.00 -19.75 2.55
CA THR A 184 -13.06 -20.44 1.66
C THR A 184 -11.58 -20.20 1.98
N LEU A 185 -11.24 -19.10 2.65
CA LEU A 185 -9.84 -18.80 3.01
C LEU A 185 -9.17 -19.92 3.83
N PRO A 186 -9.81 -20.52 4.85
CA PRO A 186 -9.21 -21.61 5.64
C PRO A 186 -8.92 -22.88 4.84
N GLU A 187 -9.61 -23.09 3.71
CA GLU A 187 -9.40 -24.26 2.84
C GLU A 187 -8.22 -24.04 1.87
N VAL A 188 -7.93 -22.79 1.53
CA VAL A 188 -6.93 -22.41 0.51
C VAL A 188 -5.58 -22.08 1.14
N CYS A 189 -5.58 -21.46 2.32
CA CYS A 189 -4.38 -20.99 3.01
C CYS A 189 -4.22 -21.66 4.37
N ALA A 190 -3.01 -22.10 4.69
CA ALA A 190 -2.73 -22.63 6.02
C ALA A 190 -2.73 -21.48 7.05
N PRO A 191 -3.07 -21.74 8.33
CA PRO A 191 -2.96 -20.73 9.38
C PRO A 191 -1.54 -20.15 9.46
N GLY A 192 -1.45 -18.83 9.59
CA GLY A 192 -0.18 -18.10 9.67
C GLY A 192 0.70 -18.23 8.42
N SER A 193 0.13 -18.43 7.22
CA SER A 193 0.89 -18.53 5.97
C SER A 193 0.80 -17.31 5.06
N VAL A 194 -0.01 -16.30 5.41
CA VAL A 194 -0.27 -15.11 4.58
C VAL A 194 0.46 -13.89 5.13
N ASP A 195 1.18 -13.18 4.27
CA ASP A 195 1.93 -11.99 4.65
C ASP A 195 1.04 -10.76 4.75
N ARG A 196 0.13 -10.58 3.78
CA ARG A 196 -0.70 -9.38 3.59
C ARG A 196 -2.11 -9.75 3.15
N VAL A 197 -3.11 -9.02 3.65
CA VAL A 197 -4.51 -9.15 3.22
C VAL A 197 -5.03 -7.80 2.77
N VAL A 198 -5.70 -7.78 1.62
CA VAL A 198 -6.30 -6.59 1.00
C VAL A 198 -7.79 -6.83 0.76
N LEU A 199 -8.67 -6.06 1.41
CA LEU A 199 -10.12 -6.23 1.29
C LEU A 199 -10.77 -5.00 0.64
N ASP A 200 -11.38 -5.19 -0.53
CA ASP A 200 -12.23 -4.19 -1.22
C ASP A 200 -13.64 -4.76 -1.38
N MET A 201 -14.40 -4.76 -0.28
CA MET A 201 -15.73 -5.38 -0.24
C MET A 201 -16.68 -4.62 0.67
N LEU A 202 -17.97 -4.97 0.61
CA LEU A 202 -19.00 -4.24 1.35
C LEU A 202 -18.92 -4.45 2.88
N ALA A 203 -18.52 -5.64 3.32
CA ALA A 203 -18.53 -6.05 4.73
C ALA A 203 -17.22 -6.73 5.18
N PRO A 204 -16.06 -6.06 5.09
CA PRO A 204 -14.76 -6.64 5.46
C PRO A 204 -14.65 -7.04 6.94
N TRP A 205 -15.48 -6.47 7.83
CA TRP A 205 -15.53 -6.84 9.24
C TRP A 205 -16.01 -8.28 9.48
N GLU A 206 -16.75 -8.88 8.54
CA GLU A 206 -17.24 -10.27 8.65
C GLU A 206 -16.13 -11.30 8.41
N CYS A 207 -14.98 -10.87 7.89
CA CYS A 207 -13.86 -11.75 7.55
C CYS A 207 -12.71 -11.67 8.56
N LEU A 208 -12.84 -10.91 9.65
CA LEU A 208 -11.71 -10.62 10.56
C LEU A 208 -11.13 -11.87 11.21
N ASP A 209 -11.96 -12.84 11.59
CA ASP A 209 -11.52 -14.10 12.21
C ASP A 209 -10.69 -14.92 11.21
N ALA A 210 -11.24 -15.21 10.02
CA ALA A 210 -10.55 -15.95 8.97
C ALA A 210 -9.23 -15.27 8.54
N VAL A 211 -9.24 -13.93 8.46
CA VAL A 211 -8.05 -13.13 8.14
C VAL A 211 -7.01 -13.20 9.26
N ALA A 212 -7.44 -13.13 10.52
CA ALA A 212 -6.54 -13.20 11.67
C ALA A 212 -5.85 -14.56 11.79
N ASP A 213 -6.54 -15.64 11.41
CA ASP A 213 -6.01 -17.00 11.40
C ASP A 213 -5.02 -17.21 10.25
N ALA A 214 -5.30 -16.68 9.05
CA ALA A 214 -4.43 -16.83 7.90
C ALA A 214 -3.14 -15.97 7.99
N LEU A 215 -3.21 -14.79 8.61
CA LEU A 215 -2.08 -13.86 8.69
C LEU A 215 -0.95 -14.37 9.59
N VAL A 216 0.30 -14.23 9.12
CA VAL A 216 1.49 -14.36 9.97
C VAL A 216 1.46 -13.36 11.13
N PRO A 217 2.09 -13.65 12.29
CA PRO A 217 2.35 -12.63 13.31
C PRO A 217 3.06 -11.41 12.71
N GLY A 218 2.52 -10.22 12.91
CA GLY A 218 3.01 -8.99 12.30
C GLY A 218 2.58 -8.76 10.85
N GLY A 219 1.86 -9.69 10.22
CA GLY A 219 1.24 -9.50 8.91
C GLY A 219 0.25 -8.34 8.93
N LEU A 220 -0.11 -7.82 7.76
CA LEU A 220 -0.89 -6.58 7.63
C LEU A 220 -2.22 -6.83 6.90
N LEU A 221 -3.29 -6.29 7.47
CA LEU A 221 -4.60 -6.14 6.84
C LEU A 221 -4.77 -4.68 6.40
N ILE A 222 -5.15 -4.48 5.14
CA ILE A 222 -5.63 -3.20 4.63
C ILE A 222 -7.03 -3.39 4.05
N CYS A 223 -7.95 -2.50 4.41
CA CYS A 223 -9.29 -2.45 3.81
C CYS A 223 -9.48 -1.14 3.05
N TYR A 224 -10.11 -1.24 1.89
CA TYR A 224 -10.62 -0.11 1.12
C TYR A 224 -12.14 -0.06 1.31
N VAL A 225 -12.66 1.05 1.84
CA VAL A 225 -14.09 1.19 2.15
C VAL A 225 -14.62 2.55 1.71
N ALA A 226 -15.81 2.58 1.12
CA ALA A 226 -16.36 3.81 0.52
C ALA A 226 -16.92 4.78 1.58
N THR A 227 -17.52 4.27 2.65
CA THR A 227 -18.26 5.09 3.61
C THR A 227 -17.60 5.17 4.99
N ALA A 228 -17.83 6.28 5.70
CA ALA A 228 -17.37 6.45 7.07
C ALA A 228 -18.00 5.43 8.05
N THR A 229 -19.20 4.92 7.77
CA THR A 229 -19.83 3.88 8.58
C THR A 229 -19.15 2.52 8.41
N GLN A 230 -18.76 2.17 7.17
CA GLN A 230 -17.92 1.00 6.92
C GLN A 230 -16.57 1.14 7.60
N LEU A 231 -15.94 2.31 7.49
CA LEU A 231 -14.67 2.62 8.15
C LEU A 231 -14.74 2.40 9.66
N SER A 232 -15.78 2.93 10.30
CA SER A 232 -16.04 2.76 11.73
C SER A 232 -16.20 1.28 12.10
N ARG A 233 -16.99 0.51 11.35
CA ARG A 233 -17.21 -0.92 11.63
C ARG A 233 -15.93 -1.75 11.51
N VAL A 234 -15.07 -1.48 10.54
CA VAL A 234 -13.77 -2.15 10.43
C VAL A 234 -12.87 -1.81 11.61
N ALA A 235 -12.82 -0.53 11.98
CA ALA A 235 -11.97 -0.08 13.09
C ALA A 235 -12.41 -0.69 14.43
N GLU A 236 -13.71 -0.66 14.74
CA GLU A 236 -14.24 -1.23 15.98
C GLU A 236 -14.18 -2.76 15.96
N GLY A 237 -14.53 -3.42 14.85
CA GLY A 237 -14.42 -4.87 14.74
C GLY A 237 -12.98 -5.37 14.96
N ALA A 238 -11.98 -4.68 14.41
CA ALA A 238 -10.57 -5.03 14.64
C ALA A 238 -10.14 -4.84 16.11
N LYS A 239 -10.67 -3.84 16.81
CA LYS A 239 -10.42 -3.60 18.24
C LYS A 239 -11.11 -4.65 19.12
N GLU A 240 -12.37 -4.94 18.83
CA GLU A 240 -13.18 -5.94 19.53
C GLU A 240 -12.56 -7.34 19.40
N HIS A 241 -12.07 -7.69 18.20
CA HIS A 241 -11.35 -8.94 17.97
C HIS A 241 -10.08 -9.06 18.84
N GLY A 242 -9.43 -7.95 19.20
CA GLY A 242 -8.27 -7.92 20.11
C GLY A 242 -6.96 -8.50 19.53
N GLY A 243 -7.02 -9.24 18.42
CA GLY A 243 -5.85 -9.82 17.74
C GLY A 243 -5.08 -8.87 16.81
N PHE A 244 -5.46 -7.60 16.74
CA PHE A 244 -4.88 -6.60 15.83
C PHE A 244 -4.36 -5.38 16.59
N THR A 245 -3.41 -4.67 15.98
CA THR A 245 -2.96 -3.36 16.48
C THR A 245 -4.05 -2.30 16.36
N GLU A 246 -3.84 -1.14 16.99
CA GLU A 246 -4.70 0.03 16.78
C GLU A 246 -4.82 0.35 15.28
N PRO A 247 -6.03 0.37 14.70
CA PRO A 247 -6.22 0.68 13.30
C PRO A 247 -5.81 2.13 12.97
N HIS A 248 -5.24 2.31 11.79
CA HIS A 248 -4.88 3.61 11.24
C HIS A 248 -5.61 3.84 9.92
N ALA A 249 -6.35 4.93 9.81
CA ALA A 249 -7.18 5.24 8.66
C ALA A 249 -6.85 6.61 8.06
N TRP A 250 -6.97 6.73 6.74
CA TRP A 250 -6.79 7.97 5.99
C TRP A 250 -7.54 7.94 4.65
N GLU A 251 -7.60 9.09 3.99
CA GLU A 251 -8.04 9.24 2.61
C GLU A 251 -7.06 10.13 1.85
N THR A 252 -7.14 10.14 0.51
CA THR A 252 -6.32 11.02 -0.33
C THR A 252 -7.13 11.74 -1.38
N ILE A 253 -6.81 13.02 -1.53
CA ILE A 253 -7.42 13.92 -2.50
C ILE A 253 -6.38 14.23 -3.57
N GLU A 254 -6.66 13.82 -4.81
CA GLU A 254 -5.84 14.11 -5.99
C GLU A 254 -6.50 15.23 -6.81
N ARG A 255 -5.74 16.28 -7.15
CA ARG A 255 -6.26 17.45 -7.88
C ARG A 255 -5.32 17.84 -9.00
N ASP A 256 -5.78 17.63 -10.23
CA ASP A 256 -5.02 17.96 -11.44
C ASP A 256 -4.85 19.47 -11.63
N TRP A 257 -3.84 19.82 -12.41
CA TRP A 257 -3.53 21.20 -12.79
C TRP A 257 -3.57 21.34 -14.30
N HIS A 258 -4.16 22.44 -14.74
CA HIS A 258 -4.03 22.95 -16.09
C HIS A 258 -2.67 23.62 -16.23
N LEU A 259 -1.90 23.26 -17.26
CA LEU A 259 -0.51 23.71 -17.48
C LEU A 259 -0.33 24.32 -18.88
N GLU A 260 -1.18 25.26 -19.27
CA GLU A 260 -1.11 25.90 -20.60
C GLU A 260 -0.68 27.38 -20.50
N GLY A 261 0.52 27.70 -20.97
CA GLY A 261 1.02 29.08 -21.02
C GLY A 261 0.95 29.77 -19.65
N LEU A 262 0.23 30.89 -19.57
CA LEU A 262 -0.01 31.62 -18.32
C LEU A 262 -1.19 31.07 -17.50
N ALA A 263 -1.99 30.16 -18.07
CA ALA A 263 -3.13 29.54 -17.42
C ALA A 263 -2.69 28.31 -16.60
N VAL A 264 -1.83 28.54 -15.61
CA VAL A 264 -1.38 27.53 -14.64
C VAL A 264 -2.25 27.59 -13.39
N ARG A 265 -3.14 26.61 -13.22
CA ARG A 265 -4.12 26.58 -12.10
C ARG A 265 -4.70 25.19 -11.91
N PRO A 266 -5.32 24.87 -10.76
CA PRO A 266 -6.10 23.65 -10.61
C PRO A 266 -7.21 23.52 -11.64
N VAL A 267 -7.52 22.28 -12.04
CA VAL A 267 -8.71 21.99 -12.84
C VAL A 267 -9.98 22.31 -12.03
N HIS A 268 -11.05 22.72 -12.72
CA HIS A 268 -12.29 23.14 -12.05
C HIS A 268 -13.10 21.99 -11.46
N ARG A 269 -12.97 20.78 -12.02
CA ARG A 269 -13.69 19.58 -11.58
C ARG A 269 -12.68 18.52 -11.22
N MET A 270 -12.90 17.87 -10.09
CA MET A 270 -12.07 16.79 -9.60
C MET A 270 -12.96 15.70 -8.98
N HIS A 271 -12.39 14.51 -8.83
CA HIS A 271 -13.03 13.46 -8.03
C HIS A 271 -12.92 13.85 -6.56
N GLY A 272 -14.06 14.08 -5.91
CA GLY A 272 -14.09 14.55 -4.52
C GLY A 272 -13.78 13.46 -3.50
N HIS A 273 -14.13 12.21 -3.80
CA HIS A 273 -13.90 11.06 -2.93
C HIS A 273 -13.88 9.77 -3.76
N THR A 274 -13.10 8.78 -3.30
CA THR A 274 -13.12 7.42 -3.84
C THR A 274 -13.41 6.42 -2.73
N GLY A 275 -12.61 6.46 -1.67
CA GLY A 275 -12.74 5.62 -0.49
C GLY A 275 -11.71 5.97 0.58
N PHE A 276 -11.90 5.39 1.75
CA PHE A 276 -10.94 5.41 2.84
C PHE A 276 -10.07 4.17 2.78
N LEU A 277 -8.82 4.31 3.19
CA LEU A 277 -7.92 3.20 3.48
C LEU A 277 -7.79 3.08 5.00
N ILE A 278 -7.85 1.85 5.49
CA ILE A 278 -7.60 1.52 6.90
C ILE A 278 -6.66 0.33 6.99
N THR A 279 -5.60 0.47 7.79
CA THR A 279 -4.60 -0.57 8.02
C THR A 279 -4.56 -1.00 9.46
N THR A 280 -4.28 -2.28 9.69
CA THR A 280 -3.88 -2.80 11.00
C THR A 280 -2.95 -4.00 10.83
N ARG A 281 -2.15 -4.32 11.86
CA ARG A 281 -1.23 -5.46 11.86
C ARG A 281 -1.70 -6.53 12.84
N ARG A 282 -1.50 -7.79 12.45
CA ARG A 282 -1.76 -8.97 13.27
C ARG A 282 -0.79 -9.00 14.45
N LEU A 283 -1.31 -9.15 15.66
CA LEU A 283 -0.50 -9.36 16.86
C LEU A 283 0.01 -10.81 16.92
N ALA A 284 1.05 -11.05 17.70
CA ALA A 284 1.45 -12.43 17.99
C ALA A 284 0.39 -13.14 18.86
N PRO A 285 0.28 -14.49 18.79
CA PRO A 285 -0.63 -15.24 19.63
C PRO A 285 -0.45 -14.91 21.11
N GLY A 286 -1.56 -14.67 21.83
CA GLY A 286 -1.55 -14.35 23.25
C GLY A 286 -1.04 -12.96 23.64
N VAL A 287 -0.73 -12.08 22.68
CA VAL A 287 -0.26 -10.72 22.96
C VAL A 287 -1.41 -9.73 22.92
N THR A 288 -1.56 -8.98 24.01
CA THR A 288 -2.43 -7.80 24.09
C THR A 288 -1.64 -6.55 23.74
N PRO A 289 -2.16 -5.64 22.89
CA PRO A 289 -1.43 -4.42 22.55
C PRO A 289 -1.35 -3.50 23.78
N PRO A 290 -0.26 -2.73 23.93
CA PRO A 290 -0.16 -1.77 25.02
C PRO A 290 -1.26 -0.70 24.89
N LEU A 291 -1.93 -0.38 26.00
CA LEU A 291 -2.96 0.66 26.02
C LEU A 291 -2.37 2.00 25.58
N ARG A 292 -2.98 2.60 24.56
CA ARG A 292 -2.65 3.95 24.12
C ARG A 292 -3.05 4.94 25.20
N LYS A 293 -2.07 5.44 25.97
CA LYS A 293 -2.27 6.59 26.85
C LYS A 293 -2.43 7.84 25.96
N ARG A 294 -3.67 8.26 25.69
CA ARG A 294 -3.93 9.58 25.09
C ARG A 294 -3.57 10.63 26.15
N ARG A 295 -2.68 11.56 25.82
CA ARG A 295 -2.50 12.75 26.66
C ARG A 295 -3.85 13.46 26.69
N PRO A 296 -4.43 13.78 27.86
CA PRO A 296 -5.65 14.55 27.90
C PRO A 296 -5.45 15.81 27.05
N ALA A 297 -6.46 16.15 26.24
CA ALA A 297 -6.46 17.42 25.52
C ALA A 297 -6.17 18.52 26.55
N LYS A 298 -5.28 19.45 26.24
CA LYS A 298 -5.11 20.66 27.06
C LYS A 298 -6.51 21.27 27.11
N GLY A 299 -7.14 21.27 28.28
CA GLY A 299 -8.41 21.98 28.45
C GLY A 299 -8.21 23.44 28.04
N PRO A 300 -9.27 24.16 27.65
CA PRO A 300 -9.15 25.59 27.45
C PRO A 300 -8.50 26.19 28.70
N GLU A 301 -7.34 26.83 28.53
CA GLU A 301 -6.78 27.67 29.57
C GLU A 301 -7.80 28.77 29.80
N ASP A 302 -8.37 28.77 31.01
CA ASP A 302 -9.34 29.71 31.56
C ASP A 302 -10.53 30.16 30.65
N PRO A 303 -11.76 29.69 30.91
CA PRO A 303 -12.96 30.15 30.19
C PRO A 303 -13.21 31.66 30.30
N GLU A 304 -12.59 32.35 31.26
CA GLU A 304 -12.85 33.77 31.54
C GLU A 304 -11.97 34.75 30.73
N GLU A 305 -10.95 34.30 29.99
CA GLU A 305 -10.05 35.24 29.30
C GLU A 305 -10.36 35.53 27.83
N GLN A 306 -11.25 34.80 27.11
CA GLN A 306 -11.41 35.03 25.66
C GLN A 306 -12.83 34.80 25.11
N PRO A 307 -13.69 35.85 24.99
CA PRO A 307 -15.00 35.71 24.35
C PRO A 307 -14.94 35.66 22.81
N PHE A 308 -13.81 36.07 22.21
CA PHE A 308 -13.57 36.05 20.76
C PHE A 308 -12.07 35.81 20.52
N GLY A 309 -11.67 34.55 20.51
CA GLY A 309 -10.28 34.10 20.41
C GLY A 309 -9.58 34.49 19.10
N VAL A 310 -8.98 35.67 19.08
CA VAL A 310 -7.92 36.04 18.14
C VAL A 310 -6.70 36.41 18.97
N GLU A 311 -5.77 35.47 19.13
CA GLU A 311 -4.39 35.82 19.53
C GLU A 311 -3.82 36.70 18.41
N VAL A 312 -3.72 38.00 18.65
CA VAL A 312 -3.00 38.93 17.77
C VAL A 312 -1.52 38.80 18.13
N ASP A 313 -0.70 38.42 17.15
CA ASP A 313 0.78 38.36 17.19
C ASP A 313 1.44 37.16 17.91
N ARG A 314 0.92 35.95 17.70
CA ARG A 314 1.73 34.74 17.85
C ARG A 314 2.38 34.34 16.52
N GLU A 315 3.70 34.33 16.46
CA GLU A 315 4.42 33.65 15.37
C GLU A 315 4.12 32.15 15.42
N TRP A 316 3.57 31.62 14.33
CA TRP A 316 3.32 30.19 14.19
C TRP A 316 4.64 29.44 14.19
N THR A 317 4.82 28.52 15.13
CA THR A 317 5.99 27.63 15.13
C THR A 317 5.71 26.41 14.24
N PRO A 318 6.74 25.75 13.66
CA PRO A 318 6.55 24.50 12.92
C PRO A 318 5.85 23.40 13.75
N GLU A 319 6.04 23.42 15.07
CA GLU A 319 5.39 22.47 15.99
C GLU A 319 3.88 22.72 16.10
N ASP A 320 3.42 23.97 15.93
CA ASP A 320 2.00 24.36 15.97
C ASP A 320 1.21 23.85 14.77
N VAL A 321 1.88 23.63 13.64
CA VAL A 321 1.32 23.00 12.45
C VAL A 321 1.54 21.48 12.42
N GLY A 322 2.02 20.90 13.52
CA GLY A 322 2.26 19.47 13.66
C GLY A 322 3.51 18.96 12.94
N GLU A 323 4.40 19.85 12.47
CA GLU A 323 5.68 19.44 11.91
C GLU A 323 6.59 18.92 13.03
N ARG A 324 7.11 17.70 12.84
CA ARG A 324 8.14 17.16 13.72
C ARG A 324 9.46 17.81 13.37
N VAL A 325 9.87 18.85 14.09
CA VAL A 325 11.20 19.45 13.96
C VAL A 325 12.25 18.44 14.43
N VAL A 326 12.96 17.83 13.49
CA VAL A 326 14.07 16.92 13.80
C VAL A 326 15.28 17.77 14.15
N SER A 327 15.65 17.81 15.42
CA SER A 327 16.84 18.54 15.84
C SER A 327 18.10 18.10 15.09
N ASP A 328 19.01 19.04 14.81
CA ASP A 328 20.29 18.75 14.14
C ASP A 328 21.07 17.63 14.81
N LYS A 329 21.00 17.56 16.15
CA LYS A 329 21.61 16.49 16.94
C LYS A 329 21.00 15.12 16.62
N ARG A 330 19.67 15.07 16.46
CA ARG A 330 18.96 13.86 16.05
C ARG A 330 19.27 13.50 14.61
N LEU A 331 19.32 14.48 13.70
CA LEU A 331 19.70 14.27 12.30
C LEU A 331 21.13 13.71 12.16
N ARG A 332 22.09 14.26 12.91
CA ARG A 332 23.48 13.76 12.98
C ARG A 332 23.56 12.34 13.53
N LYS A 333 22.78 12.03 14.57
CA LYS A 333 22.71 10.68 15.15
C LYS A 333 22.10 9.68 14.16
N ILE A 334 21.02 10.06 13.48
CA ILE A 334 20.37 9.24 12.44
C ILE A 334 21.36 8.95 11.31
N ARG A 335 22.03 9.98 10.77
CA ARG A 335 23.04 9.81 9.72
C ARG A 335 24.12 8.81 10.14
N ARG A 336 24.70 8.99 11.33
CA ARG A 336 25.73 8.10 11.87
C ARG A 336 25.24 6.64 12.00
N THR A 337 23.99 6.43 12.43
CA THR A 337 23.42 5.09 12.57
C THR A 337 23.12 4.43 11.22
N VAL A 338 22.70 5.20 10.22
CA VAL A 338 22.30 4.67 8.90
C VAL A 338 23.50 4.47 7.98
N THR A 339 24.48 5.37 7.98
CA THR A 339 25.64 5.32 7.05
C THR A 339 26.89 4.70 7.66
N GLY A 340 26.96 4.50 8.98
CA GLY A 340 28.15 3.97 9.65
C GLY A 340 29.36 4.91 9.70
N GLU A 341 29.26 6.12 9.12
CA GLU A 341 30.37 7.08 9.02
C GLU A 341 30.29 8.20 10.06
N ALA A 342 31.44 8.63 10.57
CA ALA A 342 31.57 9.84 11.37
C ALA A 342 31.43 11.10 10.48
N PRO A 343 30.84 12.21 10.99
CA PRO A 343 30.68 13.42 10.20
C PRO A 343 32.04 14.03 9.80
N PRO A 344 32.13 14.70 8.62
CA PRO A 344 33.36 15.35 8.17
C PRO A 344 33.79 16.46 9.14
N PRO A 345 35.11 16.74 9.25
CA PRO A 345 35.70 17.61 10.27
C PRO A 345 35.29 19.09 10.18
N ASP A 346 34.66 19.52 9.08
CA ASP A 346 34.29 20.92 8.83
C ASP A 346 32.96 21.35 9.50
N MET A 347 32.39 20.50 10.35
CA MET A 347 31.22 20.82 11.19
C MET A 347 31.51 20.73 12.70
N ALA A 348 32.74 21.06 13.11
CA ALA A 348 33.03 21.32 14.52
C ALA A 348 32.41 22.67 14.94
N PRO A 349 31.86 22.81 16.16
CA PRO A 349 31.27 24.07 16.60
C PRO A 349 32.34 25.16 16.63
N ARG A 350 32.09 26.30 15.98
CA ARG A 350 32.84 27.52 16.26
C ARG A 350 32.61 27.87 17.73
N ARG A 351 33.68 27.89 18.53
CA ARG A 351 33.62 28.40 19.90
C ARG A 351 33.11 29.85 19.81
N ARG A 352 32.02 30.16 20.52
CA ARG A 352 31.66 31.55 20.79
C ARG A 352 32.69 32.08 21.77
N ASP A 353 33.56 32.96 21.29
CA ASP A 353 34.44 33.73 22.14
C ASP A 353 33.62 34.79 22.89
N GLY A 354 33.61 34.66 24.22
CA GLY A 354 33.56 35.74 25.21
C GLY A 354 32.42 36.76 25.17
N GLU A 355 31.45 36.60 26.08
CA GLU A 355 30.96 37.71 26.90
C GLU A 355 30.71 37.19 28.33
N ALA A 356 31.20 37.96 29.30
CA ALA A 356 31.39 37.59 30.69
C ALA A 356 30.22 38.00 31.60
N GLY A 357 30.07 37.27 32.71
CA GLY A 357 29.23 37.58 33.88
C GLY A 357 27.98 36.71 33.94
N ASP A 358 27.59 36.11 35.05
CA ASP A 358 28.07 36.10 36.43
C ASP A 358 27.40 34.89 37.13
N GLY A 359 28.00 34.34 38.19
CA GLY A 359 27.32 33.48 39.16
C GLY A 359 27.31 31.96 38.95
N ASP A 360 28.30 31.28 39.54
CA ASP A 360 28.17 29.93 40.11
C ASP A 360 27.28 30.00 41.39
N PRO A 361 26.60 28.92 41.82
CA PRO A 361 27.31 27.89 42.59
C PRO A 361 26.95 26.45 42.18
N GLY A 362 27.96 25.61 41.97
CA GLY A 362 27.83 24.15 42.03
C GLY A 362 27.71 23.67 43.48
N PRO A 363 28.15 22.44 43.79
CA PRO A 363 28.07 21.19 43.04
C PRO A 363 27.34 20.13 43.91
N ASP A 364 27.13 18.91 43.38
CA ASP A 364 27.45 17.69 44.15
C ASP A 364 27.43 16.46 43.23
N GLY A 365 28.61 15.84 43.11
CA GLY A 365 28.77 14.43 42.76
C GLY A 365 28.39 13.57 43.97
N ASP A 366 28.62 12.29 44.07
CA ASP A 366 29.38 11.28 43.33
C ASP A 366 28.88 9.93 43.92
N HIS A 367 29.35 8.83 43.33
CA HIS A 367 29.47 7.49 43.89
C HIS A 367 28.50 6.45 43.34
N GLY A 368 29.02 5.69 42.36
CA GLY A 368 28.62 4.31 42.17
C GLY A 368 29.26 3.39 43.21
N GLN A 369 28.63 2.23 43.42
CA GLN A 369 29.30 0.95 43.67
C GLN A 369 28.29 -0.20 43.65
N THR A 370 28.66 -1.27 42.95
CA THR A 370 28.13 -2.64 43.06
C THR A 370 28.32 -3.21 44.46
N PRO A 371 27.59 -4.27 44.81
CA PRO A 371 28.31 -5.52 45.10
C PRO A 371 27.62 -6.81 44.63
N ALA A 372 28.45 -7.85 44.52
CA ALA A 372 28.12 -9.24 44.20
C ALA A 372 27.74 -10.08 45.43
N ASP A 373 27.04 -11.19 45.16
CA ASP A 373 26.95 -12.49 45.83
C ASP A 373 26.81 -12.62 47.36
N ARG A 374 25.76 -13.35 47.77
CA ARG A 374 25.85 -14.45 48.76
C ARG A 374 24.61 -15.36 48.76
N HIS A 375 24.89 -16.66 48.68
CA HIS A 375 24.02 -17.81 48.94
C HIS A 375 23.29 -17.76 50.30
N THR A 376 22.09 -18.36 50.37
CA THR A 376 21.74 -19.48 51.28
C THR A 376 20.40 -20.13 50.88
N ALA A 377 20.35 -21.46 51.00
CA ALA A 377 19.21 -22.33 50.75
C ALA A 377 18.38 -22.61 52.03
N ARG A 378 17.11 -23.04 51.85
CA ARG A 378 16.24 -23.95 52.66
C ARG A 378 14.79 -23.84 52.09
N THR A 379 14.11 -24.86 51.52
CA THR A 379 13.46 -26.07 52.12
C THR A 379 12.48 -25.67 53.25
N ASP A 380 11.20 -26.06 53.36
CA ASP A 380 10.34 -27.11 52.80
C ASP A 380 8.84 -26.72 52.90
N GLU A 381 8.02 -27.42 52.10
CA GLU A 381 6.70 -28.06 52.30
C GLU A 381 5.69 -27.60 53.39
N ASP A 382 4.43 -27.41 52.97
CA ASP A 382 3.20 -28.15 53.37
C ASP A 382 1.96 -27.37 52.85
N ALA A 383 1.11 -27.86 51.95
CA ALA A 383 0.18 -29.00 51.98
C ALA A 383 -1.20 -28.68 52.59
N THR A 384 -2.24 -29.30 52.00
CA THR A 384 -3.69 -29.37 52.36
C THR A 384 -4.55 -28.21 51.82
N GLY A 385 -5.54 -28.44 50.95
CA GLY A 385 -6.77 -29.25 51.12
C GLY A 385 -7.90 -28.25 51.46
N GLU A 386 -9.05 -28.14 50.80
CA GLU A 386 -10.05 -29.14 50.45
C GLU A 386 -11.18 -28.47 49.63
N ASP A 387 -11.79 -29.31 48.78
CA ASP A 387 -13.21 -29.42 48.42
C ASP A 387 -14.16 -28.26 48.04
N ARG A 388 -14.85 -28.55 46.92
CA ARG A 388 -16.12 -28.04 46.36
C ARG A 388 -17.32 -28.43 47.27
N PRO A 389 -18.56 -27.90 47.13
CA PRO A 389 -19.30 -27.83 45.84
C PRO A 389 -20.37 -26.74 45.63
N ASP A 390 -20.83 -26.72 44.38
CA ASP A 390 -22.13 -26.33 43.79
C ASP A 390 -23.19 -25.62 44.64
N GLU A 391 -23.71 -24.50 44.11
CA GLU A 391 -25.14 -24.18 44.16
C GLU A 391 -25.64 -23.69 42.79
N GLN A 392 -26.77 -24.30 42.41
CA GLN A 392 -27.58 -24.11 41.22
C GLN A 392 -28.47 -22.84 41.32
N GLU A 393 -28.77 -22.26 40.15
CA GLU A 393 -30.11 -21.79 39.68
C GLU A 393 -30.89 -20.79 40.59
N VAL A 394 -31.39 -19.65 40.10
CA VAL A 394 -32.76 -19.51 39.57
C VAL A 394 -33.02 -18.03 39.16
N ASP A 395 -33.39 -17.84 37.89
CA ASP A 395 -34.52 -17.07 37.34
C ASP A 395 -34.68 -15.55 37.58
N ARG A 396 -34.52 -14.74 36.51
CA ARG A 396 -35.60 -13.99 35.83
C ARG A 396 -35.11 -13.17 34.63
#